data_AF-A0A4W5K625-F1
#
_entry.id   AF-A0A4W5K625-F1
#
_cell.length_a   1.000
_cell.length_b   1.000
_cell.length_c   1.000
_cell.angle_alpha   90.00
_cell.angle_beta   90.00
_cell.angle_gamma   90.00
#
_symmetry.space_group_name_H-M   'P 1'
#
loop_
_entity.id
_entity.type
_entity.pdbx_description
1 polymer ?
#
loop_
_entity_poly.entity_id
_entity_poly.type
_entity_poly.pdbx_seq_one_letter_code
_entity_poly.pdbx_strand_id
1 'polypeptide(L)'
;MNCNSVKSLKLLHFMFLFCILSSYLPSCIQHKLITSLSLVFCLLSPSLWLLFQMELEALRSIYEGDECFKEVSPVSFQFRIGEQDDSKAFILDISWPEMYPETAPEISLDGFFNKKISSETKQLIISGLEEQVEANLGTAMMYTLFEWAKDNQEALMENHQAVVTAVTLTSNSDLNAPAKKKEKKEQLTKSQKRKITCRTDNKGELPRGWDWVDVIKQLSRTGGKEED
;
A
#
# COMPACT_ATOMS: atom_id res chain seq x y z
N MET A 1 -20.21 0.31 36.45
CA MET A 1 -19.01 1.01 35.99
C MET A 1 -17.80 0.14 36.30
N ASN A 2 -17.09 -0.34 35.27
CA ASN A 2 -16.05 -1.35 35.44
C ASN A 2 -14.71 -0.70 35.83
N CYS A 3 -14.08 -1.16 36.92
CA CYS A 3 -12.86 -0.56 37.48
C CYS A 3 -11.67 -0.60 36.50
N ASN A 4 -11.66 -1.59 35.59
CA ASN A 4 -10.61 -1.74 34.58
C ASN A 4 -10.67 -0.63 33.51
N SER A 5 -11.86 -0.18 33.13
CA SER A 5 -12.04 0.90 32.15
C SER A 5 -11.48 2.24 32.66
N VAL A 6 -11.65 2.55 33.95
CA VAL A 6 -11.11 3.78 34.57
C VAL A 6 -9.60 3.73 34.74
N LYS A 7 -9.00 2.54 34.91
CA LYS A 7 -7.54 2.34 34.93
C LYS A 7 -6.95 2.49 33.54
N SER A 8 -7.54 1.82 32.54
CA SER A 8 -7.15 1.93 31.13
C SER A 8 -7.20 3.38 30.65
N LEU A 9 -8.30 4.11 30.88
CA LEU A 9 -8.43 5.51 30.44
C LEU A 9 -7.40 6.45 31.11
N LYS A 10 -7.04 6.22 32.38
CA LYS A 10 -5.97 6.97 33.06
C LYS A 10 -4.59 6.63 32.53
N LEU A 11 -4.35 5.37 32.17
CA LEU A 11 -3.10 4.93 31.56
C LEU A 11 -2.95 5.52 30.15
N LEU A 12 -4.00 5.42 29.32
CA LEU A 12 -4.06 6.01 27.99
C LEU A 12 -3.80 7.52 28.02
N HIS A 13 -4.42 8.25 28.95
CA HIS A 13 -4.19 9.69 29.10
C HIS A 13 -2.76 10.02 29.57
N PHE A 14 -2.16 9.17 30.40
CA PHE A 14 -0.75 9.30 30.80
C PHE A 14 0.21 9.01 29.64
N MET A 15 -0.05 7.97 28.84
CA MET A 15 0.75 7.65 27.65
C MET A 15 0.59 8.69 26.54
N PHE A 16 -0.60 9.26 26.36
CA PHE A 16 -0.83 10.34 25.41
C PHE A 16 -0.08 11.63 25.81
N LEU A 17 -0.14 12.04 27.08
CA LEU A 17 0.70 13.13 27.59
C LEU A 17 2.19 12.81 27.45
N PHE A 18 2.60 11.55 27.69
CA PHE A 18 4.00 11.14 27.57
C PHE A 18 4.50 11.18 26.13
N CYS A 19 3.73 10.72 25.14
CA CYS A 19 4.07 10.85 23.72
C CYS A 19 4.16 12.31 23.28
N ILE A 20 3.22 13.16 23.72
CA ILE A 20 3.27 14.61 23.47
C ILE A 20 4.55 15.20 24.06
N LEU A 21 4.84 14.96 25.35
CA LEU A 21 6.05 15.47 26.02
C LEU A 21 7.34 14.90 25.42
N SER A 22 7.34 13.64 24.97
CA SER A 22 8.46 13.01 24.29
C SER A 22 8.78 13.74 22.99
N SER A 23 7.80 14.19 22.20
CA SER A 23 8.09 14.89 20.93
C SER A 23 8.85 16.23 21.08
N TYR A 24 8.96 16.78 22.31
CA TYR A 24 9.79 17.96 22.62
C TYR A 24 11.17 17.65 23.21
N LEU A 25 11.51 16.37 23.44
CA LEU A 25 12.78 15.96 24.08
C LEU A 25 13.83 15.53 23.04
N PRO A 26 15.12 15.90 23.19
CA PRO A 26 16.17 15.60 22.20
C PRO A 26 16.41 14.10 22.03
N SER A 27 16.89 13.69 20.85
CA SER A 27 16.97 12.29 20.39
C SER A 27 17.69 11.33 21.34
N CYS A 28 18.72 11.79 22.07
CA CYS A 28 19.43 10.96 23.06
C CYS A 28 18.59 10.62 24.30
N ILE A 29 17.53 11.37 24.57
CA ILE A 29 16.59 11.14 25.68
C ILE A 29 15.41 10.29 25.21
N GLN A 30 14.98 10.41 23.94
CA GLN A 30 13.93 9.55 23.34
C GLN A 30 14.18 8.07 23.62
N HIS A 31 15.37 7.56 23.27
CA HIS A 31 15.68 6.14 23.38
C HIS A 31 15.58 5.61 24.83
N LYS A 32 15.91 6.45 25.82
CA LYS A 32 15.81 6.10 27.25
C LYS A 32 14.37 6.20 27.77
N LEU A 33 13.59 7.17 27.30
CA LEU A 33 12.16 7.24 27.62
C LEU A 33 11.37 6.09 27.01
N ILE A 34 11.64 5.74 25.74
CA ILE A 34 10.99 4.62 25.03
C ILE A 34 11.27 3.29 25.73
N THR A 35 12.53 2.99 26.06
CA THR A 35 12.86 1.78 26.83
C THR A 35 12.22 1.77 28.23
N SER A 36 12.18 2.91 28.92
CA SER A 36 11.47 3.05 30.20
C SER A 36 9.95 2.85 30.06
N LEU A 37 9.36 3.29 28.95
CA LEU A 37 7.92 3.18 28.71
C LEU A 37 7.50 1.76 28.30
N SER A 38 8.30 1.08 27.46
CA SER A 38 8.13 -0.36 27.20
C SER A 38 8.28 -1.20 28.48
N LEU A 39 9.21 -0.83 29.38
CA LEU A 39 9.31 -1.46 30.70
C LEU A 39 8.05 -1.24 31.55
N VAL A 40 7.48 -0.02 31.57
CA VAL A 40 6.22 0.26 32.29
C VAL A 40 5.04 -0.51 31.70
N PHE A 41 4.92 -0.60 30.37
CA PHE A 41 3.86 -1.38 29.72
C PHE A 41 4.02 -2.89 30.01
N CYS A 42 5.24 -3.41 29.92
CA CYS A 42 5.58 -4.80 30.25
C CYS A 42 5.32 -5.14 31.73
N LEU A 43 5.35 -4.16 32.65
CA LEU A 43 4.98 -4.35 34.05
C LEU A 43 3.46 -4.27 34.30
N LEU A 44 2.71 -3.64 33.41
CA LEU A 44 1.25 -3.48 33.52
C LEU A 44 0.47 -4.61 32.85
N SER A 45 0.99 -5.19 31.77
CA SER A 45 0.46 -6.43 31.18
C SER A 45 1.59 -7.31 30.61
N PRO A 46 2.30 -8.05 31.47
CA PRO A 46 3.42 -8.91 31.04
C PRO A 46 3.00 -10.00 30.05
N SER A 47 1.78 -10.53 30.19
CA SER A 47 1.21 -11.57 29.32
C SER A 47 0.92 -11.07 27.91
N LEU A 48 0.40 -9.85 27.77
CA LEU A 48 0.09 -9.25 26.47
C LEU A 48 1.38 -8.94 25.71
N TRP A 49 2.37 -8.35 26.39
CA TRP A 49 3.69 -8.10 25.82
C TRP A 49 4.39 -9.40 25.36
N LEU A 50 4.32 -10.46 26.17
CA LEU A 50 4.90 -11.75 25.79
C LEU A 50 4.22 -12.34 24.54
N LEU A 51 2.89 -12.26 24.44
CA LEU A 51 2.14 -12.75 23.28
C LEU A 51 2.52 -11.98 22.00
N PHE A 52 2.59 -10.64 22.06
CA PHE A 52 3.08 -9.81 20.95
C PHE A 52 4.47 -10.23 20.46
N GLN A 53 5.42 -10.41 21.39
CA GLN A 53 6.79 -10.82 21.05
C GLN A 53 6.83 -12.22 20.43
N MET A 54 6.05 -13.16 20.97
CA MET A 54 5.98 -14.53 20.46
C MET A 54 5.34 -14.60 19.07
N GLU A 55 4.28 -13.84 18.81
CA GLU A 55 3.65 -13.80 17.48
C GLU A 55 4.54 -13.11 16.45
N LEU A 56 5.20 -12.00 16.80
CA LEU A 56 6.13 -11.30 15.91
C LEU A 56 7.31 -12.20 15.50
N GLU A 57 7.90 -12.90 16.46
CA GLU A 57 9.02 -13.83 16.18
C GLU A 57 8.56 -15.04 15.37
N ALA A 58 7.37 -15.57 15.64
CA ALA A 58 6.78 -16.64 14.83
C ALA A 58 6.53 -16.19 13.37
N LEU A 59 5.96 -15.00 13.16
CA LEU A 59 5.76 -14.44 11.81
C LEU A 59 7.08 -14.28 11.06
N ARG A 60 8.12 -13.73 11.72
CA ARG A 60 9.46 -13.61 11.12
C ARG A 60 10.06 -14.96 10.73
N SER A 61 9.85 -16.00 11.53
CA SER A 61 10.35 -17.35 11.23
C SER A 61 9.53 -18.06 10.14
N ILE A 62 8.22 -17.83 10.06
CA ILE A 62 7.34 -18.43 9.05
C ILE A 62 7.60 -17.81 7.67
N TYR A 63 7.73 -16.49 7.62
CA TYR A 63 7.91 -15.73 6.37
C TYR A 63 9.38 -15.36 6.10
N GLU A 64 10.34 -16.07 6.69
CA GLU A 64 11.77 -15.85 6.44
C GLU A 64 12.10 -16.09 4.95
N GLY A 65 12.47 -15.02 4.24
CA GLY A 65 12.79 -15.08 2.81
C GLY A 65 11.58 -15.01 1.87
N ASP A 66 10.35 -14.81 2.37
CA ASP A 66 9.19 -14.56 1.53
C ASP A 66 9.12 -13.08 1.08
N GLU A 67 9.17 -12.83 -0.23
CA GLU A 67 9.05 -11.49 -0.81
C GLU A 67 7.63 -10.89 -0.71
N CYS A 68 6.62 -11.74 -0.46
CA CYS A 68 5.24 -11.31 -0.27
C CYS A 68 5.01 -10.64 1.10
N PHE A 69 5.76 -11.03 2.13
CA PHE A 69 5.66 -10.47 3.48
C PHE A 69 6.66 -9.35 3.71
N LYS A 70 6.20 -8.25 4.32
CA LYS A 70 7.03 -7.11 4.72
C LYS A 70 6.64 -6.61 6.09
N GLU A 71 7.56 -6.70 7.04
CA GLU A 71 7.49 -5.96 8.29
C GLU A 71 7.80 -4.48 8.00
N VAL A 72 6.78 -3.62 8.10
CA VAL A 72 6.94 -2.16 7.96
C VAL A 72 7.36 -1.56 9.31
N SER A 73 6.84 -2.12 10.40
CA SER A 73 7.30 -1.89 11.77
C SER A 73 6.95 -3.11 12.65
N PRO A 74 7.44 -3.20 13.89
CA PRO A 74 7.10 -4.29 14.81
C PRO A 74 5.61 -4.45 15.16
N VAL A 75 4.76 -3.51 14.72
CA VAL A 75 3.31 -3.50 14.89
C VAL A 75 2.55 -3.27 13.58
N SER A 76 3.23 -3.26 12.43
CA SER A 76 2.58 -3.05 11.13
C SER A 76 3.23 -3.86 10.01
N PHE A 77 2.38 -4.59 9.30
CA PHE A 77 2.76 -5.63 8.35
C PHE A 77 2.04 -5.40 7.03
N GLN A 78 2.75 -5.69 5.94
CA GLN A 78 2.22 -5.63 4.58
C GLN A 78 2.40 -7.01 3.95
N PHE A 79 1.31 -7.61 3.47
CA PHE A 79 1.33 -8.94 2.87
C PHE A 79 0.72 -8.90 1.46
N ARG A 80 1.48 -9.33 0.46
CA ARG A 80 0.99 -9.46 -0.93
C ARG A 80 0.33 -10.82 -1.12
N ILE A 81 -0.91 -10.78 -1.58
CA ILE A 81 -1.72 -11.95 -1.92
C ILE A 81 -1.79 -12.02 -3.45
N GLY A 82 -1.45 -13.19 -4.01
CA GLY A 82 -1.31 -13.41 -5.44
C GLY A 82 0.07 -13.06 -6.01
N GLU A 83 0.33 -13.51 -7.25
CA GLU A 83 1.58 -13.26 -7.96
C GLU A 83 1.69 -11.80 -8.47
N GLN A 84 2.92 -11.34 -8.74
CA GLN A 84 3.16 -9.95 -9.13
C GLN A 84 2.42 -9.50 -10.40
N ASP A 85 2.20 -10.41 -11.35
CA ASP A 85 1.55 -10.14 -12.64
C ASP A 85 0.08 -10.57 -12.66
N ASP A 86 -0.48 -11.05 -11.52
CA ASP A 86 -1.88 -11.46 -11.46
C ASP A 86 -2.83 -10.24 -11.38
N SER A 87 -3.81 -10.25 -12.28
CA SER A 87 -4.98 -9.38 -12.25
C SER A 87 -5.67 -9.36 -10.89
N LYS A 88 -5.80 -10.52 -10.22
CA LYS A 88 -6.46 -10.69 -8.92
C LYS A 88 -5.53 -10.45 -7.72
N ALA A 89 -4.24 -10.21 -7.91
CA ALA A 89 -3.36 -9.92 -6.77
C ALA A 89 -3.73 -8.60 -6.07
N PHE A 90 -3.60 -8.58 -4.75
CA PHE A 90 -3.80 -7.41 -3.90
C PHE A 90 -2.78 -7.39 -2.74
N ILE A 91 -2.64 -6.25 -2.07
CA ILE A 91 -1.76 -6.10 -0.90
C ILE A 91 -2.63 -5.78 0.31
N LEU A 92 -2.42 -6.48 1.41
CA LEU A 92 -3.10 -6.31 2.67
C LEU A 92 -2.17 -5.58 3.65
N ASP A 93 -2.58 -4.41 4.13
CA ASP A 93 -1.87 -3.64 5.14
C ASP A 93 -2.59 -3.86 6.49
N ILE A 94 -1.90 -4.40 7.50
CA ILE A 94 -2.47 -4.68 8.83
C ILE A 94 -1.60 -4.03 9.92
N SER A 95 -2.22 -3.46 10.94
CA SER A 95 -1.49 -2.99 12.14
C SER A 95 -2.14 -3.40 13.46
N TRP A 96 -1.29 -3.56 14.48
CA TRP A 96 -1.67 -3.94 15.83
C TRP A 96 -1.96 -2.71 16.70
N PRO A 97 -3.20 -2.52 17.20
CA PRO A 97 -3.46 -1.53 18.25
C PRO A 97 -2.83 -1.96 19.59
N GLU A 98 -2.71 -1.00 20.52
CA GLU A 98 -2.11 -1.20 21.85
C GLU A 98 -2.74 -2.35 22.68
N MET A 99 -4.00 -2.69 22.38
CA MET A 99 -4.78 -3.74 23.08
C MET A 99 -5.00 -5.00 22.23
N TYR A 100 -4.32 -5.17 21.09
CA TYR A 100 -4.35 -6.45 20.36
C TYR A 100 -3.75 -7.58 21.22
N PRO A 101 -4.28 -8.82 21.20
CA PRO A 101 -5.42 -9.29 20.40
C PRO A 101 -6.79 -9.16 21.10
N GLU A 102 -6.87 -8.50 22.27
CA GLU A 102 -8.18 -8.19 22.90
C GLU A 102 -9.01 -7.20 22.05
N THR A 103 -8.36 -6.46 21.16
CA THR A 103 -8.97 -5.58 20.15
C THR A 103 -8.56 -6.01 18.75
N ALA A 104 -9.50 -5.93 17.81
CA ALA A 104 -9.30 -6.16 16.39
C ALA A 104 -8.09 -5.39 15.82
N PRO A 105 -7.25 -5.99 14.96
CA PRO A 105 -6.22 -5.26 14.23
C PRO A 105 -6.85 -4.28 13.23
N GLU A 106 -6.16 -3.18 12.94
CA GLU A 106 -6.58 -2.23 11.90
C GLU A 106 -6.14 -2.76 10.54
N ILE A 107 -7.12 -3.01 9.66
CA ILE A 107 -6.91 -3.59 8.32
C ILE A 107 -7.21 -2.52 7.26
N SER A 108 -6.26 -2.29 6.34
CA SER A 108 -6.42 -1.38 5.21
C SER A 108 -6.07 -2.04 3.88
N LEU A 109 -6.71 -1.54 2.83
CA LEU A 109 -6.46 -1.89 1.43
C LEU A 109 -6.12 -0.64 0.60
N ASP A 110 -5.66 0.45 1.22
CA ASP A 110 -5.43 1.74 0.55
C ASP A 110 -4.06 1.89 -0.12
N GLY A 111 -3.20 0.87 0.01
CA GLY A 111 -1.94 0.77 -0.72
C GLY A 111 -2.08 1.03 -2.23
N PHE A 112 -1.06 1.68 -2.82
CA PHE A 112 -1.06 2.12 -4.23
C PHE A 112 -1.38 0.98 -5.22
N PHE A 113 -0.93 -0.24 -4.91
CA PHE A 113 -1.17 -1.45 -5.72
C PHE A 113 -2.66 -1.77 -5.88
N ASN A 114 -3.47 -1.49 -4.86
CA ASN A 114 -4.90 -1.80 -4.82
C ASN A 114 -5.77 -0.76 -5.55
N LYS A 115 -5.18 0.23 -6.23
CA LYS A 115 -5.93 1.23 -7.01
C LYS A 115 -6.71 0.65 -8.19
N LYS A 116 -6.32 -0.53 -8.69
CA LYS A 116 -7.07 -1.29 -9.70
C LYS A 116 -8.38 -1.88 -9.16
N ILE A 117 -8.47 -2.05 -7.82
CA ILE A 117 -9.55 -2.75 -7.12
C ILE A 117 -10.69 -1.77 -6.81
N SER A 118 -11.93 -2.16 -7.11
CA SER A 118 -13.11 -1.35 -6.82
C SER A 118 -13.36 -1.26 -5.31
N SER A 119 -14.00 -0.18 -4.86
CA SER A 119 -14.33 0.00 -3.44
C SER A 119 -15.25 -1.11 -2.89
N GLU A 120 -16.10 -1.67 -3.75
CA GLU A 120 -16.99 -2.79 -3.42
C GLU A 120 -16.21 -4.08 -3.13
N THR A 121 -15.26 -4.44 -4.01
CA THR A 121 -14.37 -5.58 -3.78
C THR A 121 -13.49 -5.39 -2.54
N LYS A 122 -12.99 -4.16 -2.29
CA LYS A 122 -12.26 -3.86 -1.05
C LYS A 122 -13.12 -4.07 0.21
N GLN A 123 -14.37 -3.59 0.19
CA GLN A 123 -15.29 -3.79 1.32
C GLN A 123 -15.60 -5.28 1.53
N LEU A 124 -15.79 -6.06 0.47
CA LEU A 124 -15.99 -7.50 0.56
C LEU A 124 -14.78 -8.21 1.23
N ILE A 125 -13.55 -7.87 0.83
CA ILE A 125 -12.32 -8.39 1.45
C ILE A 125 -12.24 -8.01 2.93
N ILE A 126 -12.51 -6.75 3.27
CA ILE A 126 -12.48 -6.27 4.66
C ILE A 126 -13.53 -6.99 5.50
N SER A 127 -14.78 -7.10 5.06
CA SER A 127 -15.84 -7.79 5.82
C SER A 127 -15.56 -9.28 6.01
N GLY A 128 -14.99 -9.96 5.00
CA GLY A 128 -14.57 -11.36 5.16
C GLY A 128 -13.42 -11.54 6.17
N LEU A 129 -12.48 -10.59 6.22
CA LEU A 129 -11.43 -10.54 7.24
C LEU A 129 -11.98 -10.18 8.64
N GLU A 130 -12.94 -9.27 8.74
CA GLU A 130 -13.61 -8.91 10.00
C GLU A 130 -14.30 -10.13 10.63
N GLU A 131 -14.91 -11.01 9.85
CA GLU A 131 -15.45 -12.30 10.34
C GLU A 131 -14.35 -13.20 10.93
N GLN A 132 -13.16 -13.25 10.31
CA GLN A 132 -12.03 -14.01 10.85
C GLN A 132 -11.43 -13.36 12.09
N VAL A 133 -11.39 -12.03 12.17
CA VAL A 133 -10.94 -11.29 13.35
C VAL A 133 -11.85 -11.59 14.54
N GLU A 134 -13.16 -11.45 14.39
CA GLU A 134 -14.13 -11.70 15.48
C GLU A 134 -14.04 -13.14 16.00
N ALA A 135 -13.83 -14.11 15.11
CA ALA A 135 -13.66 -15.52 15.47
C ALA A 135 -12.35 -15.84 16.23
N ASN A 136 -11.32 -14.98 16.13
CA ASN A 136 -9.99 -15.21 16.72
C ASN A 136 -9.60 -14.15 17.78
N LEU A 137 -10.52 -13.26 18.19
CA LEU A 137 -10.28 -12.27 19.25
C LEU A 137 -9.74 -12.92 20.54
N GLY A 138 -8.78 -12.25 21.16
CA GLY A 138 -8.07 -12.73 22.34
C GLY A 138 -6.94 -13.74 22.05
N THR A 139 -6.67 -14.08 20.78
CA THR A 139 -5.56 -14.95 20.38
C THR A 139 -4.70 -14.35 19.26
N ALA A 140 -3.49 -14.87 19.10
CA ALA A 140 -2.60 -14.53 17.99
C ALA A 140 -3.26 -14.96 16.66
N MET A 141 -3.60 -13.99 15.80
CA MET A 141 -4.47 -14.20 14.63
C MET A 141 -3.83 -13.82 13.29
N MET A 142 -2.64 -13.19 13.26
CA MET A 142 -2.05 -12.63 12.03
C MET A 142 -1.82 -13.68 10.95
N TYR A 143 -1.22 -14.82 11.32
CA TYR A 143 -1.02 -15.93 10.40
C TYR A 143 -2.35 -16.43 9.82
N THR A 144 -3.38 -16.56 10.67
CA THR A 144 -4.73 -16.97 10.26
C THR A 144 -5.34 -15.99 9.26
N LEU A 145 -5.19 -14.67 9.47
CA LEU A 145 -5.70 -13.65 8.55
C LEU A 145 -4.99 -13.70 7.19
N PHE A 146 -3.66 -13.85 7.18
CA PHE A 146 -2.88 -13.94 5.94
C PHE A 146 -3.20 -15.21 5.14
N GLU A 147 -3.23 -16.37 5.79
CA GLU A 147 -3.49 -17.64 5.11
C GLU A 147 -4.95 -17.72 4.65
N TRP A 148 -5.92 -17.24 5.45
CA TRP A 148 -7.33 -17.16 5.03
C TRP A 148 -7.51 -16.27 3.80
N ALA A 149 -6.90 -15.07 3.77
CA ALA A 149 -7.05 -14.14 2.65
C ALA A 149 -6.37 -14.64 1.37
N LYS A 150 -5.31 -15.44 1.51
CA LYS A 150 -4.63 -16.16 0.43
C LYS A 150 -5.48 -17.31 -0.12
N ASP A 151 -6.01 -18.18 0.74
CA ASP A 151 -6.89 -19.29 0.35
C ASP A 151 -8.19 -18.81 -0.31
N ASN A 152 -8.73 -17.67 0.12
CA ASN A 152 -9.97 -17.10 -0.40
C ASN A 152 -9.76 -16.10 -1.56
N GLN A 153 -8.52 -15.88 -2.03
CA GLN A 153 -8.19 -14.88 -3.06
C GLN A 153 -9.09 -14.98 -4.30
N GLU A 154 -9.35 -16.19 -4.80
CA GLU A 154 -10.14 -16.37 -6.02
C GLU A 154 -11.60 -15.91 -5.89
N ALA A 155 -12.22 -16.20 -4.74
CA ALA A 155 -13.60 -15.87 -4.41
C ALA A 155 -13.76 -14.38 -4.07
N LEU A 156 -12.83 -13.85 -3.26
CA LEU A 156 -12.76 -12.42 -2.94
C LEU A 156 -12.66 -11.55 -4.20
N MET A 157 -11.96 -12.03 -5.22
CA MET A 157 -11.75 -11.35 -6.50
C MET A 157 -12.62 -11.90 -7.65
N GLU A 158 -13.67 -12.68 -7.37
CA GLU A 158 -14.54 -13.28 -8.40
C GLU A 158 -15.32 -12.20 -9.17
N ASN A 159 -15.91 -11.25 -8.45
CA ASN A 159 -16.67 -10.13 -9.04
C ASN A 159 -15.77 -8.96 -9.49
N HIS A 160 -14.44 -9.11 -9.43
CA HIS A 160 -13.53 -8.01 -9.71
C HIS A 160 -13.40 -7.73 -11.22
N GLN A 161 -14.12 -6.71 -11.70
CA GLN A 161 -13.80 -6.08 -12.99
C GLN A 161 -12.74 -4.99 -12.76
N ALA A 162 -11.59 -5.13 -13.40
CA ALA A 162 -10.49 -4.18 -13.30
C ALA A 162 -10.97 -2.76 -13.66
N VAL A 163 -10.82 -1.81 -12.74
CA VAL A 163 -11.23 -0.42 -12.97
C VAL A 163 -10.26 0.20 -13.97
N VAL A 164 -10.64 0.18 -15.25
CA VAL A 164 -9.89 0.83 -16.34
C VAL A 164 -9.96 2.35 -16.14
N THR A 165 -9.05 2.86 -15.32
CA THR A 165 -8.75 4.29 -15.27
C THR A 165 -8.13 4.64 -16.62
N ALA A 166 -8.89 5.35 -17.45
CA ALA A 166 -8.56 5.59 -18.85
C ALA A 166 -7.33 6.50 -19.04
N VAL A 167 -6.14 5.90 -18.96
CA VAL A 167 -4.92 6.45 -19.55
C VAL A 167 -4.72 5.78 -20.90
N THR A 168 -4.80 6.57 -21.96
CA THR A 168 -4.89 6.10 -23.35
C THR A 168 -3.60 5.46 -23.85
N LEU A 169 -3.53 4.13 -23.86
CA LEU A 169 -2.55 3.37 -24.63
C LEU A 169 -3.24 2.36 -25.55
N THR A 170 -3.59 2.83 -26.75
CA THR A 170 -4.11 1.99 -27.83
C THR A 170 -3.02 1.10 -28.42
N SER A 171 -3.17 -0.22 -28.28
CA SER A 171 -2.53 -1.20 -29.16
C SER A 171 -3.55 -2.31 -29.45
N ASN A 172 -4.13 -2.28 -30.65
CA ASN A 172 -5.08 -3.31 -31.10
C ASN A 172 -4.35 -4.57 -31.58
N SER A 173 -4.97 -5.72 -31.37
CA SER A 173 -4.95 -6.83 -32.33
C SER A 173 -6.32 -7.51 -32.34
N ASP A 174 -6.95 -7.57 -33.52
CA ASP A 174 -8.30 -8.11 -33.76
C ASP A 174 -8.42 -9.60 -33.37
N LEU A 175 -9.59 -10.13 -33.01
CA LEU A 175 -10.67 -10.66 -33.88
C LEU A 175 -11.82 -11.16 -32.97
N ASN A 176 -13.09 -11.40 -33.37
CA ASN A 176 -13.88 -11.06 -34.57
C ASN A 176 -15.37 -11.39 -34.31
N ALA A 177 -16.30 -10.44 -34.50
CA ALA A 177 -17.74 -10.70 -34.68
C ALA A 177 -18.44 -9.52 -35.42
N PRO A 178 -19.45 -9.75 -36.28
CA PRO A 178 -19.92 -8.71 -37.22
C PRO A 178 -21.27 -8.06 -36.85
N ALA A 179 -21.41 -6.74 -37.06
CA ALA A 179 -22.54 -6.13 -37.80
C ALA A 179 -22.53 -4.58 -37.86
N LYS A 180 -22.96 -4.02 -39.02
CA LYS A 180 -23.52 -2.66 -39.27
C LYS A 180 -22.59 -1.42 -39.32
N LYS A 181 -22.07 -1.18 -40.54
CA LYS A 181 -21.86 0.09 -41.31
C LYS A 181 -21.79 1.48 -40.61
N LYS A 182 -20.86 2.29 -41.17
CA LYS A 182 -20.57 3.75 -41.04
C LYS A 182 -19.66 4.11 -39.85
N GLU A 183 -18.67 5.00 -39.97
CA GLU A 183 -18.18 5.83 -41.09
C GLU A 183 -16.64 5.92 -41.05
N LYS A 184 -15.99 6.05 -42.21
CA LYS A 184 -14.53 5.88 -42.37
C LYS A 184 -13.76 7.12 -41.91
N LYS A 185 -13.37 7.20 -40.62
CA LYS A 185 -12.34 8.15 -40.19
C LYS A 185 -10.96 7.74 -40.70
N GLU A 186 -10.37 8.62 -41.48
CA GLU A 186 -9.14 8.48 -42.23
C GLU A 186 -7.92 8.25 -41.32
N GLN A 187 -7.27 7.09 -41.41
CA GLN A 187 -5.98 6.86 -40.76
C GLN A 187 -4.87 7.63 -41.50
N LEU A 188 -4.66 8.88 -41.10
CA LEU A 188 -3.54 9.68 -41.59
C LEU A 188 -2.21 9.07 -41.13
N THR A 189 -1.35 8.76 -42.09
CA THR A 189 -0.04 8.15 -41.87
C THR A 189 0.90 9.05 -41.05
N LYS A 190 1.92 8.45 -40.43
CA LYS A 190 2.92 9.11 -39.59
C LYS A 190 3.60 10.32 -40.27
N SER A 191 3.72 10.29 -41.60
CA SER A 191 4.22 11.41 -42.42
C SER A 191 3.22 12.57 -42.51
N GLN A 192 1.94 12.29 -42.76
CA GLN A 192 0.88 13.29 -42.81
C GLN A 192 0.72 14.03 -41.46
N LYS A 193 0.82 13.31 -40.33
CA LYS A 193 0.82 13.95 -38.99
C LYS A 193 2.01 14.89 -38.77
N ARG A 194 3.23 14.54 -39.21
CA ARG A 194 4.38 15.47 -39.18
C ARG A 194 4.11 16.73 -40.01
N LYS A 195 3.56 16.59 -41.22
CA LYS A 195 3.32 17.73 -42.11
C LYS A 195 2.29 18.73 -41.58
N ILE A 196 1.34 18.27 -40.76
CA ILE A 196 0.37 19.12 -40.06
C ILE A 196 1.05 19.88 -38.90
N THR A 197 1.88 19.20 -38.09
CA THR A 197 2.52 19.82 -36.92
C THR A 197 3.67 20.77 -37.26
N CYS A 198 4.24 20.69 -38.48
CA CYS A 198 5.28 21.59 -38.98
C CYS A 198 4.71 22.84 -39.69
N ARG A 199 3.40 23.10 -39.62
CA ARG A 199 2.78 24.27 -40.24
C ARG A 199 2.80 25.44 -39.25
N THR A 200 3.69 26.40 -39.49
CA THR A 200 3.77 27.64 -38.71
C THR A 200 2.47 28.43 -38.81
N ASP A 201 2.03 29.04 -37.71
CA ASP A 201 0.83 29.87 -37.67
C ASP A 201 1.01 31.16 -38.50
N ASN A 202 -0.10 31.82 -38.85
CA ASN A 202 -0.14 33.06 -39.66
C ASN A 202 0.56 34.28 -39.03
N LYS A 203 1.30 34.10 -37.93
CA LYS A 203 2.12 35.11 -37.24
C LYS A 203 3.63 34.79 -37.30
N GLY A 204 4.03 33.65 -37.88
CA GLY A 204 5.43 33.26 -38.02
C GLY A 204 6.08 32.65 -36.77
N GLU A 205 5.39 32.66 -35.63
CA GLU A 205 5.88 32.09 -34.37
C GLU A 205 5.56 30.60 -34.25
N LEU A 206 6.48 29.85 -33.63
CA LEU A 206 6.34 28.43 -33.32
C LEU A 206 5.75 28.26 -31.91
N PRO A 207 4.95 27.21 -31.65
CA PRO A 207 4.30 27.01 -30.35
C PRO A 207 5.33 26.88 -29.21
N ARG A 208 5.01 27.49 -28.07
CA ARG A 208 5.87 27.48 -26.87
C ARG A 208 6.13 26.04 -26.43
N GLY A 209 7.41 25.66 -26.35
CA GLY A 209 7.83 24.26 -26.11
C GLY A 209 8.19 23.45 -27.36
N TRP A 210 8.20 24.06 -28.56
CA TRP A 210 8.75 23.41 -29.77
C TRP A 210 10.25 23.11 -29.66
N ASP A 211 11.01 24.01 -29.05
CA ASP A 211 12.40 23.79 -28.62
C ASP A 211 12.40 23.24 -27.18
N TRP A 212 12.29 21.92 -27.08
CA TRP A 212 12.46 21.17 -25.83
C TRP A 212 13.86 20.56 -25.83
N VAL A 213 14.74 21.11 -25.01
CA VAL A 213 16.13 20.65 -24.93
C VAL A 213 16.22 19.41 -24.05
N ASP A 214 16.76 18.33 -24.61
CA ASP A 214 17.07 17.11 -23.88
C ASP A 214 18.23 17.37 -22.91
N VAL A 215 17.88 17.60 -21.64
CA VAL A 215 18.81 17.92 -20.54
C VAL A 215 19.81 16.79 -20.32
N ILE A 216 19.43 15.52 -20.51
CA ILE A 216 20.33 14.37 -20.36
C ILE A 216 21.40 14.39 -21.45
N LYS A 217 21.00 14.67 -22.69
CA LYS A 217 21.90 14.82 -23.84
C LYS A 217 22.77 16.08 -23.77
N GLN A 218 22.34 17.11 -23.07
CA GLN A 218 23.16 18.29 -22.80
C GLN A 218 24.20 18.02 -21.71
N LEU A 219 23.79 17.38 -20.60
CA LEU A 219 24.68 17.04 -19.50
C LEU A 219 25.74 16.01 -19.88
N SER A 220 25.40 14.98 -20.66
CA SER A 220 26.35 13.99 -21.17
C SER A 220 27.42 14.58 -22.11
N ARG A 221 27.16 15.77 -22.64
CA ARG A 221 28.07 16.51 -23.53
C ARG A 221 28.94 17.53 -22.77
N THR A 222 28.68 17.76 -21.48
CA THR A 222 29.44 18.65 -20.59
C THR A 222 30.16 17.91 -19.45
N GLY A 223 30.03 16.58 -19.36
CA GLY A 223 30.77 15.74 -18.42
C GLY A 223 32.25 15.61 -18.78
N GLY A 224 33.07 16.51 -18.23
CA GLY A 224 34.50 16.35 -17.90
C GLY A 224 35.41 15.60 -18.88
N LYS A 225 36.32 16.34 -19.52
CA LYS A 225 37.63 15.79 -19.88
C LYS A 225 38.45 15.64 -18.59
N GLU A 226 39.22 14.57 -18.48
CA GLU A 226 40.31 14.49 -17.50
C GLU A 226 41.42 15.48 -17.94
N GLU A 227 42.04 16.16 -16.97
CA GLU A 227 43.17 17.08 -17.19
C GLU A 227 44.48 16.36 -16.80
N ASP A 228 45.43 16.30 -17.75
CA ASP A 228 46.83 15.88 -17.55
C ASP A 228 47.70 17.06 -17.05
#